data_AF-A0A9X7AUK2-F1
#
_entry.id   AF-A0A9X7AUK2-F1
#
_cell.length_a   1.000
_cell.length_b   1.000
_cell.length_c   1.000
_cell.angle_alpha   90.00
_cell.angle_beta   90.00
_cell.angle_gamma   90.00
#
_symmetry.space_group_name_H-M   'P 1'
#
loop_
_entity.id
_entity.type
_entity.pdbx_description
1 polymer ?
#
loop_
_entity_poly.entity_id
_entity_poly.type
_entity_poly.pdbx_seq_one_letter_code
_entity_poly.pdbx_strand_id
1 'polypeptide(L)'
;MLIFNGIDLEKYFEENYDQGFFMVNDIRGRGILSDEINELTVPHRPGSYFLDKRTPKRVLEVDFSLKGVSLFELRKRIDELNGLLNTDEPVKITFTDEPDFVYYGIKESVEENLEKSNIHQATITIICLNPYKLGPTKTVEFQANERGLAANVQNKGSVESNPIIEIEVTKPSTFLDVWNGDNYFRIGWPLRMDQVPVERNQRVMWDEMSTTVGWTDVPNSEDMIGGGAFKVDAGSRLVPVYLGETNIKGWHGCIAKKNIPQGPLQDFIMQAYVGVRSSHPDQMGRVEIGLLDENSDYVARISMNDVHWQAEQNTGFAKLGNKKKPVSERVLINEPGDHPTTWNQYRGRLWLARTGNRWEAYISKFLWNTEKDDSERFVVWEDENNVNMDKVAQVQISISQFSDNMFCTDMSIDDLKIWKVNMNTQDNPPYIFDVGDKVVIDTERSLVSINGKKAINLKDIFSDYPVVSKESNKLEIMPSDVGIAKVTYRERYR
;
A
#
# COMPACT_ATOMS: atom_id res chain seq x y z
N MET A 1 8.50 -0.23 42.08
CA MET A 1 9.01 1.09 41.64
C MET A 1 8.58 1.28 40.18
N LEU A 2 7.98 2.43 39.88
CA LEU A 2 7.22 2.71 38.64
C LEU A 2 8.15 3.17 37.50
N ILE A 3 8.00 2.58 36.32
CA ILE A 3 8.65 3.03 35.08
C ILE A 3 7.56 3.56 34.16
N PHE A 4 7.60 4.87 33.88
CA PHE A 4 6.63 5.57 33.05
C PHE A 4 7.28 5.96 31.71
N ASN A 5 6.75 5.44 30.61
CA ASN A 5 7.28 5.65 29.26
C ASN A 5 8.78 5.30 29.11
N GLY A 6 9.25 4.27 29.83
CA GLY A 6 10.66 3.86 29.85
C GLY A 6 11.55 4.66 30.80
N ILE A 7 11.02 5.67 31.49
CA ILE A 7 11.72 6.46 32.50
C ILE A 7 11.38 5.91 33.88
N ASP A 8 12.40 5.47 34.60
CA ASP A 8 12.30 5.16 36.02
C ASP A 8 12.31 6.48 36.79
N LEU A 9 11.14 6.90 37.31
CA LEU A 9 10.98 8.22 37.91
C LEU A 9 11.84 8.38 39.17
N GLU A 10 12.04 7.31 39.94
CA GLU A 10 12.87 7.35 41.15
C GLU A 10 14.33 7.60 40.79
N LYS A 11 14.87 6.83 39.84
CA LYS A 11 16.25 7.01 39.36
C LYS A 11 16.45 8.35 38.67
N TYR A 12 15.48 8.81 37.88
CA TYR A 12 15.56 10.09 37.18
C TYR A 12 15.76 11.25 38.18
N PHE A 13 15.02 11.27 39.29
CA PHE A 13 15.16 12.31 40.30
C PHE A 13 16.40 12.11 41.19
N GLU A 14 16.87 10.88 41.40
CA GLU A 14 18.14 10.62 42.09
C GLU A 14 19.36 11.08 41.27
N GLU A 15 19.37 10.86 39.96
CA GLU A 15 20.48 11.22 39.08
C GLU A 15 20.56 12.73 38.82
N ASN A 16 19.42 13.42 38.75
CA ASN A 16 19.37 14.86 38.44
C ASN A 16 19.50 15.76 39.67
N TYR A 17 19.41 15.21 40.88
CA TYR A 17 19.44 15.99 42.12
C TYR A 17 20.22 15.31 43.24
N ASP A 18 21.34 15.93 43.64
CA ASP A 18 22.23 15.42 44.69
C ASP A 18 21.61 15.35 46.11
N GLN A 19 20.51 16.08 46.35
CA GLN A 19 19.88 16.19 47.68
C GLN A 19 18.36 16.22 47.57
N GLY A 20 17.64 15.33 48.26
CA GLY A 20 16.17 15.18 48.16
C GLY A 20 15.82 13.76 47.70
N PHE A 21 14.53 13.46 47.49
CA PHE A 21 14.12 12.15 46.96
C PHE A 21 12.79 12.23 46.23
N PHE A 22 12.59 11.33 45.27
CA PHE A 22 11.28 10.94 44.77
C PHE A 22 11.11 9.46 45.12
N MET A 23 10.01 9.12 45.79
CA MET A 23 9.76 7.76 46.25
C MET A 23 8.30 7.40 45.96
N VAL A 24 8.09 6.24 45.35
CA VAL A 24 6.75 5.67 45.23
C VAL A 24 6.43 4.94 46.53
N ASN A 25 5.41 5.41 47.24
CA ASN A 25 4.99 4.87 48.53
C ASN A 25 4.16 3.60 48.37
N ASP A 26 3.15 3.66 47.51
CA ASP A 26 2.22 2.55 47.26
C ASP A 26 1.63 2.65 45.85
N ILE A 27 1.21 1.51 45.30
CA ILE A 27 0.57 1.42 43.99
C ILE A 27 -0.66 0.52 44.10
N ARG A 28 -1.84 1.14 43.99
CA ARG A 28 -3.15 0.50 44.06
C ARG A 28 -3.72 0.30 42.65
N GLY A 29 -4.67 -0.65 42.51
CA GLY A 29 -5.33 -0.96 41.22
C GLY A 29 -4.72 -2.09 40.37
N ARG A 30 -3.64 -2.73 40.85
CA ARG A 30 -2.96 -3.86 40.18
C ARG A 30 -3.38 -5.25 40.66
N GLY A 31 -4.27 -5.30 41.65
CA GLY A 31 -4.82 -6.51 42.26
C GLY A 31 -6.05 -7.05 41.55
N ILE A 32 -6.98 -7.61 42.33
CA ILE A 32 -8.23 -8.20 41.83
C ILE A 32 -9.09 -7.10 41.18
N LEU A 33 -9.47 -7.32 39.92
CA LEU A 33 -10.35 -6.40 39.18
C LEU A 33 -11.82 -6.67 39.49
N SER A 34 -12.54 -5.59 39.80
CA SER A 34 -14.01 -5.59 39.80
C SER A 34 -14.57 -5.78 38.39
N ASP A 35 -15.77 -6.32 38.31
CA ASP A 35 -16.56 -6.43 37.08
C ASP A 35 -17.80 -5.56 37.17
N GLU A 36 -18.19 -4.97 36.06
CA GLU A 36 -19.51 -4.35 35.93
C GLU A 36 -20.50 -5.41 35.48
N ILE A 37 -21.56 -5.58 36.27
CA ILE A 37 -22.66 -6.51 36.00
C ILE A 37 -23.86 -5.69 35.54
N ASN A 38 -24.33 -5.95 34.32
CA ASN A 38 -25.57 -5.35 33.84
C ASN A 38 -26.74 -6.28 34.21
N GLU A 39 -27.74 -5.72 34.86
CA GLU A 39 -28.90 -6.46 35.33
C GLU A 39 -30.21 -5.79 34.94
N LEU A 40 -31.25 -6.60 34.74
CA LEU A 40 -32.61 -6.14 34.47
C LEU A 40 -33.49 -6.41 35.69
N THR A 41 -33.94 -5.34 36.33
CA THR A 41 -34.90 -5.40 37.44
C THR A 41 -36.32 -5.26 36.91
N VAL A 42 -37.22 -6.17 37.31
CA VAL A 42 -38.64 -6.15 36.90
C VAL A 42 -39.52 -5.85 38.13
N PRO A 43 -40.48 -4.90 38.04
CA PRO A 43 -41.37 -4.59 39.16
C PRO A 43 -42.12 -5.83 39.68
N HIS A 44 -42.28 -5.91 41.00
CA HIS A 44 -42.96 -7.01 41.72
C HIS A 44 -42.29 -8.40 41.63
N ARG A 45 -41.02 -8.45 41.21
CA ARG A 45 -40.21 -9.68 41.26
C ARG A 45 -39.04 -9.51 42.23
N PRO A 46 -38.84 -10.43 43.19
CA PRO A 46 -37.60 -10.48 43.97
C PRO A 46 -36.40 -10.84 43.08
N GLY A 47 -35.35 -10.03 43.14
CA GLY A 47 -34.11 -10.22 42.38
C GLY A 47 -34.12 -9.62 40.97
N SER A 48 -32.98 -9.77 40.27
CA SER A 48 -32.75 -9.24 38.93
C SER A 48 -32.39 -10.36 37.94
N TYR A 49 -32.60 -10.12 36.65
CA TYR A 49 -32.02 -10.97 35.60
C TYR A 49 -30.61 -10.50 35.27
N PHE A 50 -29.65 -11.43 35.23
CA PHE A 50 -28.31 -11.17 34.71
C PHE A 50 -28.38 -11.00 33.20
N LEU A 51 -27.90 -9.86 32.68
CA LEU A 51 -27.83 -9.60 31.24
C LEU A 51 -26.43 -9.96 30.73
N ASP A 52 -25.42 -9.23 31.19
CA ASP A 52 -24.04 -9.45 30.81
C ASP A 52 -23.07 -8.96 31.90
N LYS A 53 -21.79 -9.21 31.63
CA LYS A 53 -20.67 -8.87 32.50
C LYS A 53 -19.57 -8.28 31.65
N ARG A 54 -19.05 -7.10 32.02
CA ARG A 54 -17.90 -6.47 31.34
C ARG A 54 -16.80 -6.09 32.31
N THR A 55 -15.56 -6.16 31.84
CA THR A 55 -14.40 -5.68 32.58
C THR A 55 -14.19 -4.19 32.28
N PRO A 56 -14.32 -3.31 33.30
CA PRO A 56 -14.16 -1.87 33.10
C PRO A 56 -12.69 -1.48 32.86
N LYS A 57 -12.46 -0.21 32.50
CA LYS A 57 -11.10 0.36 32.42
C LYS A 57 -10.35 0.15 33.74
N ARG A 58 -9.06 -0.16 33.66
CA ARG A 58 -8.23 -0.33 34.87
C ARG A 58 -7.70 1.03 35.30
N VAL A 59 -7.84 1.33 36.59
CA VAL A 59 -7.33 2.56 37.21
C VAL A 59 -6.17 2.16 38.11
N LEU A 60 -5.02 2.81 37.92
CA LEU A 60 -3.82 2.63 38.72
C LEU A 60 -3.63 3.91 39.54
N GLU A 61 -3.60 3.78 40.86
CA GLU A 61 -3.35 4.90 41.77
C GLU A 61 -1.94 4.75 42.32
N VAL A 62 -1.07 5.73 42.05
CA VAL A 62 0.33 5.73 42.45
C VAL A 62 0.52 6.81 43.50
N ASP A 63 0.71 6.40 44.74
CA ASP A 63 0.99 7.30 45.85
C ASP A 63 2.50 7.58 45.86
N PHE A 64 2.90 8.84 45.76
CA PHE A 64 4.31 9.23 45.74
C PHE A 64 4.65 10.31 46.79
N SER A 65 5.93 10.43 47.10
CA SER A 65 6.48 11.49 47.93
C SER A 65 7.71 12.10 47.27
N LEU A 66 7.66 13.41 47.08
CA LEU A 66 8.69 14.21 46.47
C LEU A 66 9.22 15.21 47.51
N LYS A 67 10.52 15.18 47.78
CA LYS A 67 11.18 16.07 48.75
C LYS A 67 12.21 16.95 48.05
N GLY A 68 12.11 18.26 48.25
CA GLY A 68 13.12 19.25 47.84
C GLY A 68 13.97 19.74 49.03
N VAL A 69 15.14 20.33 48.76
CA VAL A 69 15.96 20.98 49.80
C VAL A 69 15.35 22.33 50.21
N SER A 70 14.73 23.02 49.25
CA SER A 70 14.00 24.27 49.45
C SER A 70 12.61 24.24 48.80
N LEU A 71 11.72 25.15 49.20
CA LEU A 71 10.41 25.32 48.55
C LEU A 71 10.53 25.67 47.06
N PHE A 72 11.56 26.43 46.67
CA PHE A 72 11.83 26.78 45.28
C PHE A 72 12.18 25.55 44.44
N GLU A 73 13.08 24.71 44.97
CA GLU A 73 13.48 23.48 44.31
C GLU A 73 12.34 22.46 44.24
N LEU A 74 11.52 22.36 45.29
CA LEU A 74 10.33 21.53 45.30
C LEU A 74 9.39 21.90 44.14
N ARG A 75 9.14 23.20 43.91
CA ARG A 75 8.32 23.68 42.78
C ARG A 75 8.94 23.30 41.43
N LYS A 76 10.25 23.49 41.26
CA LYS A 76 10.95 23.09 40.03
C LYS A 76 10.80 21.59 39.74
N ARG A 77 10.91 20.74 40.75
CA ARG A 77 10.74 19.28 40.60
C ARG A 77 9.30 18.89 40.27
N ILE A 78 8.31 19.58 40.83
CA ILE A 78 6.89 19.39 40.48
C ILE A 78 6.64 19.78 39.02
N ASP A 79 7.19 20.89 38.55
CA ASP A 79 7.07 21.32 37.15
C ASP A 79 7.71 20.31 36.19
N GLU A 80 8.86 19.74 36.58
CA GLU A 80 9.54 18.70 35.81
C GLU A 80 8.74 17.38 35.79
N LEU A 81 8.20 16.95 36.94
CA LEU A 81 7.32 15.78 37.02
C LEU A 81 6.06 15.96 36.16
N ASN A 82 5.47 17.16 36.16
CA ASN A 82 4.34 17.50 35.29
C ASN A 82 4.72 17.38 33.82
N GLY A 83 5.93 17.81 33.43
CA GLY A 83 6.46 17.64 32.08
C GLY A 83 6.61 16.16 31.68
N LEU A 84 7.14 15.33 32.56
CA LEU A 84 7.34 13.89 32.30
C LEU A 84 6.03 13.10 32.20
N LEU A 85 5.02 13.48 33.00
CA LEU A 85 3.71 12.82 33.01
C LEU A 85 2.74 13.36 31.95
N ASN A 86 3.11 14.44 31.25
CA ASN A 86 2.28 15.02 30.20
C ASN A 86 2.47 14.27 28.87
N THR A 87 1.49 13.44 28.52
CA THR A 87 1.52 12.59 27.33
C THR A 87 0.19 12.67 26.59
N ASP A 88 0.22 12.85 25.27
CA ASP A 88 -1.00 12.94 24.45
C ASP A 88 -1.67 11.57 24.19
N GLU A 89 -0.88 10.49 24.26
CA GLU A 89 -1.35 9.11 24.00
C GLU A 89 -1.01 8.17 25.16
N PRO A 90 -1.72 7.02 25.30
CA PRO A 90 -1.41 6.02 26.32
C PRO A 90 0.04 5.49 26.20
N VAL A 91 0.82 5.62 27.27
CA VAL A 91 2.23 5.22 27.29
C VAL A 91 2.44 3.88 27.98
N LYS A 92 3.62 3.31 27.72
CA LYS A 92 4.07 2.07 28.34
C LYS A 92 4.36 2.28 29.83
N ILE A 93 3.73 1.49 30.67
CA ILE A 93 3.92 1.49 32.13
C ILE A 93 4.37 0.11 32.56
N THR A 94 5.47 0.03 33.29
CA THR A 94 6.02 -1.21 33.85
C THR A 94 6.40 -0.99 35.31
N PHE A 95 6.43 -2.07 36.09
CA PHE A 95 6.78 -2.00 37.50
C PHE A 95 7.92 -2.96 37.83
N THR A 96 8.81 -2.55 38.73
CA THR A 96 9.99 -3.36 39.10
C THR A 96 9.65 -4.64 39.87
N ASP A 97 8.49 -4.71 40.51
CA ASP A 97 7.99 -5.90 41.21
C ASP A 97 7.32 -6.92 40.27
N GLU A 98 6.91 -6.49 39.07
CA GLU A 98 6.35 -7.34 38.01
C GLU A 98 6.97 -7.01 36.63
N PRO A 99 8.28 -7.27 36.43
CA PRO A 99 9.03 -6.80 35.26
C PRO A 99 8.58 -7.41 33.93
N ASP A 100 7.94 -8.57 33.97
CA ASP A 100 7.46 -9.28 32.78
C ASP A 100 6.16 -8.71 32.20
N PHE A 101 5.47 -7.82 32.94
CA PHE A 101 4.18 -7.28 32.57
C PHE A 101 4.24 -5.80 32.18
N VAL A 102 3.45 -5.47 31.16
CA VAL A 102 3.32 -4.13 30.62
C VAL A 102 1.87 -3.69 30.66
N TYR A 103 1.65 -2.46 31.09
CA TYR A 103 0.38 -1.76 31.02
C TYR A 103 0.48 -0.61 30.02
N TYR A 104 -0.65 -0.23 29.43
CA TYR A 104 -0.75 0.97 28.60
C TYR A 104 -1.77 1.90 29.22
N GLY A 105 -1.32 3.08 29.65
CA GLY A 105 -2.17 4.02 30.36
C GLY A 105 -1.77 5.47 30.18
N ILE A 106 -2.69 6.36 30.53
CA ILE A 106 -2.55 7.81 30.44
C ILE A 106 -2.88 8.44 31.79
N LYS A 107 -2.12 9.47 32.18
CA LYS A 107 -2.37 10.22 33.41
C LYS A 107 -3.71 10.97 33.29
N GLU A 108 -4.66 10.71 34.18
CA GLU A 108 -5.95 11.41 34.21
C GLU A 108 -5.91 12.57 35.20
N SER A 109 -5.62 12.28 36.46
CA SER A 109 -5.73 13.24 37.57
C SER A 109 -4.60 13.04 38.58
N VAL A 110 -4.40 14.07 39.41
CA VAL A 110 -3.48 14.03 40.54
C VAL A 110 -4.23 14.61 41.74
N GLU A 111 -4.20 13.91 42.87
CA GLU A 111 -4.77 14.35 44.14
C GLU A 111 -3.65 14.70 45.12
N GLU A 112 -3.62 15.94 45.61
CA GLU A 112 -2.59 16.40 46.55
C GLU A 112 -3.00 16.07 47.98
N ASN A 113 -2.16 15.30 48.69
CA ASN A 113 -2.44 14.84 50.04
C ASN A 113 -1.76 15.72 51.11
N LEU A 114 -0.51 16.14 50.86
CA LEU A 114 0.28 16.91 51.82
C LEU A 114 1.34 17.75 51.12
N GLU A 115 1.42 19.04 51.44
CA GLU A 115 2.60 19.87 51.13
C GLU A 115 3.09 20.55 52.41
N LYS A 116 4.07 19.94 53.08
CA LYS A 116 4.64 20.49 54.33
C LYS A 116 6.11 20.10 54.48
N SER A 117 6.90 20.99 55.07
CA SER A 117 8.33 20.75 55.36
C SER A 117 9.15 20.34 54.12
N ASN A 118 8.91 21.02 52.99
CA ASN A 118 9.53 20.75 51.68
C ASN A 118 9.26 19.33 51.12
N ILE A 119 8.22 18.66 51.62
CA ILE A 119 7.74 17.37 51.12
C ILE A 119 6.37 17.61 50.50
N HIS A 120 6.20 17.11 49.28
CA HIS A 120 4.95 17.04 48.56
C HIS A 120 4.55 15.56 48.40
N GLN A 121 3.36 15.21 48.89
CA GLN A 121 2.77 13.89 48.75
C GLN A 121 1.50 14.01 47.93
N ALA A 122 1.39 13.20 46.89
CA ALA A 122 0.23 13.19 46.03
C ALA A 122 0.00 11.79 45.45
N THR A 123 -1.21 11.58 44.95
CA THR A 123 -1.66 10.34 44.31
C THR A 123 -1.88 10.63 42.83
N ILE A 124 -1.18 9.90 41.95
CA ILE A 124 -1.37 10.01 40.50
C ILE A 124 -2.34 8.92 40.07
N THR A 125 -3.41 9.31 39.38
CA THR A 125 -4.38 8.39 38.79
C THR A 125 -4.04 8.18 37.33
N ILE A 126 -3.72 6.94 36.97
CA ILE A 126 -3.43 6.52 35.60
C ILE A 126 -4.53 5.60 35.11
N ILE A 127 -5.18 5.97 33.99
CA ILE A 127 -6.19 5.15 33.34
C ILE A 127 -5.57 4.28 32.28
N CYS A 128 -5.82 2.98 32.39
CA CYS A 128 -5.55 2.00 31.35
C CYS A 128 -6.85 1.66 30.62
N LEU A 129 -6.98 2.12 29.37
CA LEU A 129 -8.15 1.82 28.53
C LEU A 129 -8.26 0.32 28.23
N ASN A 130 -7.13 -0.34 28.01
CA ASN A 130 -7.05 -1.80 28.01
C ASN A 130 -6.80 -2.26 29.45
N PRO A 131 -7.72 -2.99 30.09
CA PRO A 131 -7.58 -3.37 31.48
C PRO A 131 -6.55 -4.48 31.71
N TYR A 132 -6.08 -5.18 30.68
CA TYR A 132 -5.25 -6.37 30.85
C TYR A 132 -3.75 -6.04 30.97
N LYS A 133 -3.03 -6.82 31.79
CA LYS A 133 -1.56 -6.83 31.81
C LYS A 133 -1.07 -7.61 30.61
N LEU A 134 -0.13 -7.05 29.86
CA LEU A 134 0.40 -7.67 28.65
C LEU A 134 1.77 -8.27 28.93
N GLY A 135 1.90 -9.57 28.76
CA GLY A 135 3.18 -10.28 28.87
C GLY A 135 4.14 -9.98 27.71
N PRO A 136 5.28 -10.68 27.67
CA PRO A 136 6.25 -10.56 26.60
C PRO A 136 5.65 -11.02 25.27
N THR A 137 6.15 -10.43 24.18
CA THR A 137 5.79 -10.83 22.82
C THR A 137 6.37 -12.20 22.51
N LYS A 138 5.51 -13.12 22.06
CA LYS A 138 5.89 -14.47 21.64
C LYS A 138 5.64 -14.60 20.15
N THR A 139 6.61 -15.21 19.46
CA THR A 139 6.50 -15.52 18.03
C THR A 139 6.63 -17.02 17.85
N VAL A 140 5.72 -17.60 17.08
CA VAL A 140 5.71 -19.01 16.71
C VAL A 140 5.66 -19.10 15.19
N GLU A 141 6.58 -19.84 14.60
CA GLU A 141 6.60 -20.10 13.17
C GLU A 141 5.65 -21.26 12.84
N PHE A 142 4.95 -21.15 11.72
CA PHE A 142 4.13 -22.25 11.23
C PHE A 142 5.03 -23.31 10.61
N GLN A 143 4.69 -24.57 10.86
CA GLN A 143 5.42 -25.73 10.36
C GLN A 143 4.53 -26.49 9.38
N ALA A 144 5.10 -26.88 8.24
CA ALA A 144 4.42 -27.76 7.31
C ALA A 144 4.25 -29.15 7.94
N ASN A 145 3.02 -29.68 7.92
CA ASN A 145 2.67 -31.02 8.37
C ASN A 145 1.86 -31.75 7.28
N GLU A 146 1.50 -33.01 7.53
CA GLU A 146 0.78 -33.88 6.57
C GLU A 146 -0.58 -33.31 6.11
N ARG A 147 -1.16 -32.34 6.81
CA ARG A 147 -2.48 -31.76 6.53
C ARG A 147 -2.47 -30.27 6.17
N GLY A 148 -1.37 -29.57 6.38
CA GLY A 148 -1.41 -28.11 6.40
C GLY A 148 -0.13 -27.42 6.86
N LEU A 149 -0.12 -26.11 6.71
CA LEU A 149 0.82 -25.22 7.41
C LEU A 149 0.21 -24.87 8.77
N ALA A 150 0.73 -25.40 9.88
CA ALA A 150 0.10 -25.22 11.20
C ALA A 150 1.07 -24.75 12.29
N ALA A 151 0.54 -24.01 13.25
CA ALA A 151 1.25 -23.56 14.45
C ALA A 151 0.46 -23.94 15.70
N ASN A 152 1.13 -24.60 16.65
CA ASN A 152 0.58 -24.86 17.97
C ASN A 152 0.95 -23.70 18.90
N VAL A 153 -0.05 -22.94 19.32
CA VAL A 153 0.11 -21.76 20.15
C VAL A 153 -0.39 -22.07 21.56
N GLN A 154 0.43 -21.81 22.57
CA GLN A 154 0.07 -21.96 23.98
C GLN A 154 -0.11 -20.58 24.60
N ASN A 155 -1.34 -20.26 25.00
CA ASN A 155 -1.66 -19.04 25.73
C ASN A 155 -1.84 -19.37 27.22
N LYS A 156 -0.83 -19.04 28.02
CA LYS A 156 -0.87 -19.16 29.48
C LYS A 156 -1.52 -17.95 30.16
N GLY A 157 -2.01 -16.99 29.38
CA GLY A 157 -2.75 -15.84 29.86
C GLY A 157 -4.10 -16.23 30.45
N SER A 158 -4.65 -15.37 31.31
CA SER A 158 -5.99 -15.58 31.88
C SER A 158 -7.11 -15.13 30.95
N VAL A 159 -6.78 -14.51 29.80
CA VAL A 159 -7.71 -13.98 28.79
C VAL A 159 -7.20 -14.33 27.39
N GLU A 160 -8.10 -14.31 26.42
CA GLU A 160 -7.77 -14.45 25.00
C GLU A 160 -6.85 -13.34 24.50
N SER A 161 -6.05 -13.65 23.48
CA SER A 161 -5.08 -12.75 22.87
C SER A 161 -5.40 -12.53 21.40
N ASN A 162 -5.11 -11.33 20.91
CA ASN A 162 -5.28 -10.94 19.52
C ASN A 162 -3.92 -11.11 18.82
N PRO A 163 -3.71 -12.17 18.01
CA PRO A 163 -2.46 -12.39 17.31
C PRO A 163 -2.28 -11.48 16.10
N ILE A 164 -1.04 -11.28 15.67
CA ILE A 164 -0.69 -10.75 14.35
C ILE A 164 -0.09 -11.90 13.56
N ILE A 165 -0.65 -12.18 12.38
CA ILE A 165 -0.19 -13.25 11.51
C ILE A 165 0.46 -12.61 10.29
N GLU A 166 1.72 -12.99 10.03
CA GLU A 166 2.50 -12.51 8.90
C GLU A 166 2.86 -13.68 8.00
N ILE A 167 2.60 -13.56 6.70
CA ILE A 167 2.82 -14.60 5.70
C ILE A 167 3.63 -14.00 4.55
N GLU A 168 4.75 -14.65 4.23
CA GLU A 168 5.54 -14.40 3.04
C GLU A 168 5.19 -15.46 1.99
N VAL A 169 4.57 -14.98 0.91
CA VAL A 169 4.00 -15.83 -0.14
C VAL A 169 5.11 -16.41 -1.01
N THR A 170 5.19 -17.74 -1.08
CA THR A 170 6.11 -18.46 -1.99
C THR A 170 5.40 -19.07 -3.19
N LYS A 171 4.07 -19.21 -3.11
CA LYS A 171 3.22 -19.68 -4.21
C LYS A 171 1.97 -18.81 -4.31
N PRO A 172 1.59 -18.39 -5.53
CA PRO A 172 0.41 -17.57 -5.72
C PRO A 172 -0.85 -18.39 -5.37
N SER A 173 -1.84 -17.74 -4.78
CA SER A 173 -3.12 -18.37 -4.43
C SER A 173 -4.29 -17.40 -4.67
N THR A 174 -5.48 -17.95 -4.92
CA THR A 174 -6.74 -17.21 -5.07
C THR A 174 -7.49 -17.03 -3.75
N PHE A 175 -7.03 -17.70 -2.70
CA PHE A 175 -7.58 -17.58 -1.35
C PHE A 175 -6.51 -17.82 -0.28
N LEU A 176 -6.82 -17.37 0.93
CA LEU A 176 -6.09 -17.68 2.14
C LEU A 176 -7.09 -17.85 3.28
N ASP A 177 -7.01 -18.99 3.94
CA ASP A 177 -7.74 -19.27 5.16
C ASP A 177 -6.79 -19.38 6.35
N VAL A 178 -7.21 -18.84 7.48
CA VAL A 178 -6.61 -19.10 8.79
C VAL A 178 -7.67 -19.67 9.71
N TRP A 179 -7.50 -20.93 10.12
CA TRP A 179 -8.40 -21.65 11.00
C TRP A 179 -7.87 -21.65 12.44
N ASN A 180 -8.78 -21.52 13.40
CA ASN A 180 -8.55 -21.85 14.81
C ASN A 180 -9.76 -22.63 15.35
N GLY A 181 -9.67 -23.97 15.37
CA GLY A 181 -10.82 -24.82 15.69
C GLY A 181 -11.93 -24.65 14.65
N ASP A 182 -13.14 -24.31 15.11
CA ASP A 182 -14.31 -24.09 14.25
C ASP A 182 -14.37 -22.68 13.64
N ASN A 183 -13.54 -21.75 14.13
CA ASN A 183 -13.49 -20.38 13.62
C ASN A 183 -12.48 -20.28 12.47
N TYR A 184 -12.82 -19.49 11.45
CA TYR A 184 -11.94 -19.26 10.31
C TYR A 184 -11.98 -17.80 9.88
N PHE A 185 -10.84 -17.35 9.38
CA PHE A 185 -10.66 -16.11 8.65
C PHE A 185 -10.38 -16.43 7.19
N ARG A 186 -11.09 -15.81 6.25
CA ARG A 186 -10.91 -16.05 4.82
C ARG A 186 -10.75 -14.74 4.05
N ILE A 187 -9.77 -14.70 3.17
CA ILE A 187 -9.71 -13.76 2.05
C ILE A 187 -9.70 -14.52 0.73
N GLY A 188 -10.43 -14.01 -0.27
CA GLY A 188 -10.59 -14.68 -1.56
C GLY A 188 -11.50 -15.90 -1.50
N TRP A 189 -11.48 -16.70 -2.57
CA TRP A 189 -12.34 -17.87 -2.72
C TRP A 189 -11.57 -19.09 -3.23
N PRO A 190 -11.77 -20.27 -2.61
CA PRO A 190 -11.20 -21.50 -3.14
C PRO A 190 -11.81 -21.80 -4.52
N LEU A 191 -10.98 -22.35 -5.40
CA LEU A 191 -11.36 -22.70 -6.76
C LEU A 191 -12.25 -23.94 -6.80
N ARG A 192 -13.19 -23.97 -7.75
CA ARG A 192 -13.87 -25.22 -8.14
C ARG A 192 -12.95 -26.03 -9.05
N MET A 193 -13.22 -27.34 -9.17
CA MET A 193 -12.37 -28.28 -9.94
C MET A 193 -12.24 -27.89 -11.43
N ASP A 194 -13.23 -27.20 -11.98
CA ASP A 194 -13.31 -26.74 -13.36
C ASP A 194 -12.68 -25.35 -13.60
N GLN A 195 -12.18 -24.70 -12.56
CA GLN A 195 -11.65 -23.33 -12.62
C GLN A 195 -10.12 -23.36 -12.65
N VAL A 196 -9.54 -22.67 -13.62
CA VAL A 196 -8.09 -22.51 -13.72
C VAL A 196 -7.75 -21.08 -13.29
N PRO A 197 -6.97 -20.90 -12.21
CA PRO A 197 -6.62 -19.57 -11.76
C PRO A 197 -5.66 -18.93 -12.76
N VAL A 198 -5.82 -17.63 -12.97
CA VAL A 198 -5.00 -16.85 -13.90
C VAL A 198 -4.24 -15.77 -13.16
N GLU A 199 -3.04 -15.44 -13.62
CA GLU A 199 -2.34 -14.26 -13.12
C GLU A 199 -3.17 -13.02 -13.44
N ARG A 200 -3.35 -12.13 -12.45
CA ARG A 200 -4.15 -10.91 -12.64
C ARG A 200 -3.59 -10.06 -13.78
N ASN A 201 -2.27 -9.89 -13.80
CA ASN A 201 -1.54 -9.14 -14.81
C ASN A 201 -0.61 -10.10 -15.56
N GLN A 202 -1.15 -10.84 -16.52
CA GLN A 202 -0.37 -11.76 -17.33
C GLN A 202 0.43 -10.98 -18.37
N ARG A 203 1.75 -11.00 -18.33
CA ARG A 203 2.58 -10.34 -19.35
C ARG A 203 2.47 -11.09 -20.68
N VAL A 204 1.86 -10.47 -21.67
CA VAL A 204 1.64 -11.08 -23.00
C VAL A 204 2.66 -10.63 -24.03
N MET A 205 3.30 -9.48 -23.82
CA MET A 205 4.33 -8.95 -24.69
C MET A 205 5.39 -8.23 -23.87
N TRP A 206 6.65 -8.48 -24.22
CA TRP A 206 7.80 -7.68 -23.79
C TRP A 206 8.76 -7.59 -24.97
N ASP A 207 9.04 -6.35 -25.38
CA ASP A 207 9.98 -6.04 -26.43
C ASP A 207 11.00 -5.02 -25.88
N GLU A 208 12.25 -5.46 -25.73
CA GLU A 208 13.37 -4.64 -25.26
C GLU A 208 13.93 -3.72 -26.35
N MET A 209 13.28 -3.63 -27.52
CA MET A 209 13.67 -2.75 -28.62
C MET A 209 15.08 -3.02 -29.16
N SER A 210 15.57 -4.25 -28.95
CA SER A 210 16.90 -4.74 -29.35
C SER A 210 16.92 -5.31 -30.78
N THR A 211 15.76 -5.42 -31.43
CA THR A 211 15.62 -5.88 -32.81
C THR A 211 14.43 -5.23 -33.51
N THR A 212 14.53 -5.02 -34.82
CA THR A 212 13.41 -4.62 -35.67
C THR A 212 12.61 -5.83 -36.19
N VAL A 213 13.07 -7.06 -35.91
CA VAL A 213 12.39 -8.29 -36.36
C VAL A 213 11.02 -8.44 -35.67
N GLY A 214 9.98 -8.67 -36.47
CA GLY A 214 8.60 -8.81 -36.02
C GLY A 214 7.79 -7.52 -36.02
N TRP A 215 8.43 -6.38 -36.32
CA TRP A 215 7.76 -5.12 -36.61
C TRP A 215 7.49 -5.02 -38.11
N THR A 216 6.26 -4.63 -38.48
CA THR A 216 5.84 -4.45 -39.88
C THR A 216 5.63 -2.98 -40.15
N ASP A 217 6.27 -2.45 -41.19
CA ASP A 217 6.16 -1.04 -41.56
C ASP A 217 4.73 -0.69 -41.98
N VAL A 218 4.29 0.50 -41.55
CA VAL A 218 2.96 1.02 -41.82
C VAL A 218 3.08 2.24 -42.75
N PRO A 219 2.48 2.23 -43.95
CA PRO A 219 2.65 3.30 -44.91
C PRO A 219 1.86 4.57 -44.52
N ASN A 220 0.72 4.44 -43.84
CA ASN A 220 -0.10 5.56 -43.40
C ASN A 220 -0.88 5.17 -42.13
N SER A 221 -1.01 6.10 -41.19
CA SER A 221 -1.75 5.92 -39.94
C SER A 221 -2.39 7.25 -39.51
N GLU A 222 -3.71 7.37 -39.65
CA GLU A 222 -4.49 8.61 -39.40
C GLU A 222 -3.86 9.90 -39.96
N ASP A 223 -3.25 10.72 -39.09
CA ASP A 223 -2.60 12.01 -39.42
C ASP A 223 -1.10 11.87 -39.77
N MET A 224 -0.58 10.65 -39.78
CA MET A 224 0.85 10.34 -39.96
C MET A 224 1.09 9.57 -41.26
N ILE A 225 2.11 10.02 -42.02
CA ILE A 225 2.58 9.35 -43.23
C ILE A 225 3.86 8.57 -42.89
N GLY A 226 3.85 7.28 -43.19
CA GLY A 226 5.01 6.42 -43.04
C GLY A 226 6.04 6.61 -44.17
N GLY A 227 7.18 5.96 -44.04
CA GLY A 227 8.24 6.00 -45.04
C GLY A 227 9.64 6.07 -44.45
N GLY A 228 9.77 6.33 -43.14
CA GLY A 228 11.03 6.15 -42.41
C GLY A 228 11.32 4.69 -42.06
N ALA A 229 12.54 4.44 -41.57
CA ALA A 229 12.96 3.12 -41.10
C ALA A 229 13.55 3.20 -39.68
N PHE A 230 13.29 2.17 -38.87
CA PHE A 230 13.92 2.03 -37.55
C PHE A 230 15.29 1.36 -37.64
N LYS A 231 16.20 1.73 -36.75
CA LYS A 231 17.39 0.95 -36.41
C LYS A 231 17.47 0.75 -34.91
N VAL A 232 18.18 -0.31 -34.54
CA VAL A 232 18.60 -0.54 -33.16
C VAL A 232 19.83 0.32 -32.89
N ASP A 233 19.79 1.11 -31.83
CA ASP A 233 20.95 1.85 -31.32
C ASP A 233 21.42 1.25 -29.99
N ALA A 234 22.73 1.06 -29.87
CA ALA A 234 23.39 0.46 -28.70
C ALA A 234 22.81 -0.89 -28.19
N GLY A 235 21.99 -1.59 -29.00
CA GLY A 235 21.38 -2.88 -28.65
C GLY A 235 20.16 -2.81 -27.73
N SER A 236 19.68 -1.61 -27.35
CA SER A 236 18.68 -1.45 -26.28
C SER A 236 17.64 -0.35 -26.54
N ARG A 237 17.56 0.17 -27.76
CA ARG A 237 16.57 1.18 -28.15
C ARG A 237 16.34 1.21 -29.66
N LEU A 238 15.12 1.50 -30.08
CA LEU A 238 14.79 1.80 -31.47
C LEU A 238 14.84 3.32 -31.69
N VAL A 239 15.56 3.72 -32.73
CA VAL A 239 15.69 5.11 -33.18
C VAL A 239 15.46 5.19 -34.69
N PRO A 240 15.06 6.35 -35.24
CA PRO A 240 14.93 6.51 -36.69
C PRO A 240 16.31 6.45 -37.37
N VAL A 241 16.41 5.71 -38.48
CA VAL A 241 17.52 5.87 -39.45
C VAL A 241 17.29 7.13 -40.27
N TYR A 242 16.06 7.30 -40.73
CA TYR A 242 15.54 8.44 -41.46
C TYR A 242 14.02 8.49 -41.26
N LEU A 243 13.40 9.66 -41.42
CA LEU A 243 11.99 9.91 -41.12
C LEU A 243 11.10 10.00 -42.38
N GLY A 244 11.57 9.45 -43.50
CA GLY A 244 10.87 9.48 -44.79
C GLY A 244 11.22 10.71 -45.65
N GLU A 245 10.37 11.02 -46.63
CA GLU A 245 10.58 12.14 -47.56
C GLU A 245 10.39 13.51 -46.89
N THR A 246 11.26 14.48 -47.19
CA THR A 246 11.29 15.80 -46.54
C THR A 246 10.23 16.79 -47.05
N ASN A 247 9.49 16.44 -48.11
CA ASN A 247 8.53 17.34 -48.76
C ASN A 247 7.08 17.09 -48.31
N ILE A 248 6.89 16.25 -47.30
CA ILE A 248 5.58 15.89 -46.78
C ILE A 248 5.10 16.99 -45.83
N LYS A 249 3.88 17.51 -46.04
CA LYS A 249 3.25 18.45 -45.11
C LYS A 249 2.51 17.67 -44.02
N GLY A 250 2.81 17.95 -42.75
CA GLY A 250 2.22 17.27 -41.60
C GLY A 250 3.16 16.25 -40.95
N TRP A 251 2.61 15.33 -40.16
CA TRP A 251 3.41 14.32 -39.46
C TRP A 251 3.90 13.24 -40.42
N HIS A 252 5.20 12.99 -40.42
CA HIS A 252 5.76 11.86 -41.15
C HIS A 252 6.97 11.26 -40.43
N GLY A 253 7.20 9.96 -40.62
CA GLY A 253 8.24 9.27 -39.88
C GLY A 253 8.34 7.77 -40.11
N CYS A 254 9.02 7.10 -39.19
CA CYS A 254 9.04 5.64 -39.11
C CYS A 254 7.85 5.17 -38.27
N ILE A 255 7.01 4.32 -38.85
CA ILE A 255 5.81 3.79 -38.22
C ILE A 255 5.84 2.28 -38.43
N ALA A 256 5.73 1.52 -37.36
CA ALA A 256 5.70 0.07 -37.44
C ALA A 256 4.69 -0.51 -36.45
N LYS A 257 4.09 -1.65 -36.80
CA LYS A 257 3.12 -2.34 -35.95
C LYS A 257 3.47 -3.80 -35.74
N LYS A 258 2.94 -4.37 -34.67
CA LYS A 258 3.13 -5.76 -34.27
C LYS A 258 1.85 -6.30 -33.62
N ASN A 259 1.53 -7.56 -33.90
CA ASN A 259 0.40 -8.24 -33.26
C ASN A 259 0.74 -8.53 -31.80
N ILE A 260 -0.23 -8.34 -30.91
CA ILE A 260 -0.08 -8.68 -29.49
C ILE A 260 -0.38 -10.18 -29.34
N PRO A 261 0.56 -10.99 -28.79
CA PRO A 261 0.29 -12.39 -28.51
C PRO A 261 -0.91 -12.53 -27.56
N GLN A 262 -1.78 -13.51 -27.81
CA GLN A 262 -3.04 -13.70 -27.06
C GLN A 262 -4.05 -12.54 -27.15
N GLY A 263 -3.84 -11.57 -28.06
CA GLY A 263 -4.86 -10.61 -28.45
C GLY A 263 -6.00 -11.27 -29.25
N PRO A 264 -7.16 -10.61 -29.39
CA PRO A 264 -7.45 -9.25 -28.95
C PRO A 264 -7.78 -9.15 -27.44
N LEU A 265 -7.18 -8.18 -26.76
CA LEU A 265 -7.29 -7.95 -25.31
C LEU A 265 -8.46 -7.02 -24.99
N GLN A 266 -9.29 -7.41 -24.02
CA GLN A 266 -10.29 -6.51 -23.43
C GLN A 266 -9.60 -5.59 -22.42
N ASP A 267 -9.10 -6.13 -21.32
CA ASP A 267 -8.43 -5.34 -20.29
C ASP A 267 -6.92 -5.53 -20.39
N PHE A 268 -6.20 -4.43 -20.26
CA PHE A 268 -4.76 -4.42 -20.49
C PHE A 268 -4.08 -3.30 -19.74
N ILE A 269 -2.77 -3.47 -19.56
CA ILE A 269 -1.85 -2.44 -19.15
C ILE A 269 -0.76 -2.38 -20.22
N MET A 270 -0.46 -1.19 -20.72
CA MET A 270 0.66 -0.93 -21.61
C MET A 270 1.63 0.04 -20.92
N GLN A 271 2.91 -0.29 -20.99
CA GLN A 271 3.99 0.58 -20.54
C GLN A 271 5.06 0.66 -21.62
N ALA A 272 5.51 1.88 -21.92
CA ALA A 272 6.64 2.13 -22.80
C ALA A 272 7.61 3.13 -22.19
N TYR A 273 8.90 2.93 -22.43
CA TYR A 273 9.93 3.92 -22.11
C TYR A 273 10.32 4.64 -23.39
N VAL A 274 10.24 5.97 -23.37
CA VAL A 274 10.49 6.78 -24.57
C VAL A 274 11.37 7.98 -24.23
N GLY A 275 12.15 8.40 -25.23
CA GLY A 275 12.96 9.61 -25.20
C GLY A 275 12.50 10.59 -26.27
N VAL A 276 12.33 11.86 -25.90
CA VAL A 276 12.07 12.98 -26.82
C VAL A 276 12.88 14.19 -26.33
N ARG A 277 14.06 14.39 -26.90
CA ARG A 277 14.93 15.51 -26.55
C ARG A 277 15.22 16.37 -27.76
N SER A 278 14.91 17.66 -27.61
CA SER A 278 15.26 18.72 -28.54
C SER A 278 16.54 19.39 -28.06
N SER A 279 17.48 19.66 -28.95
CA SER A 279 18.70 20.44 -28.64
C SER A 279 18.60 21.90 -29.07
N HIS A 280 17.51 22.26 -29.75
CA HIS A 280 17.30 23.58 -30.32
C HIS A 280 15.79 23.91 -30.38
N PRO A 281 15.35 25.17 -30.13
CA PRO A 281 13.92 25.55 -30.07
C PRO A 281 13.10 25.42 -31.36
N ASP A 282 13.74 25.17 -32.50
CA ASP A 282 13.12 24.94 -33.81
C ASP A 282 12.97 23.44 -34.13
N GLN A 283 13.32 22.57 -33.19
CA GLN A 283 13.19 21.13 -33.34
C GLN A 283 11.81 20.63 -32.93
N MET A 284 11.20 19.80 -33.80
CA MET A 284 9.89 19.21 -33.56
C MET A 284 9.93 17.70 -33.73
N GLY A 285 9.17 16.99 -32.91
CA GLY A 285 9.20 15.54 -32.88
C GLY A 285 8.05 14.94 -32.09
N ARG A 286 7.65 13.73 -32.47
CA ARG A 286 6.63 12.94 -31.78
C ARG A 286 7.13 11.52 -31.64
N VAL A 287 7.01 10.99 -30.43
CA VAL A 287 7.10 9.55 -30.17
C VAL A 287 5.76 9.09 -29.62
N GLU A 288 5.09 8.20 -30.34
CA GLU A 288 3.74 7.73 -30.03
C GLU A 288 3.68 6.20 -29.97
N ILE A 289 2.92 5.72 -28.99
CA ILE A 289 2.50 4.32 -28.88
C ILE A 289 0.99 4.27 -29.09
N GLY A 290 0.59 3.60 -30.17
CA GLY A 290 -0.80 3.36 -30.55
C GLY A 290 -1.23 1.94 -30.19
N LEU A 291 -2.42 1.80 -29.61
CA LEU A 291 -3.09 0.52 -29.41
C LEU A 291 -4.22 0.40 -30.42
N LEU A 292 -4.15 -0.61 -31.27
CA LEU A 292 -5.04 -0.80 -32.41
C LEU A 292 -5.95 -2.01 -32.23
N ASP A 293 -7.13 -1.96 -32.83
CA ASP A 293 -8.06 -3.09 -32.92
C ASP A 293 -7.66 -4.09 -34.03
N GLU A 294 -8.50 -5.10 -34.26
CA GLU A 294 -8.28 -6.11 -35.32
C GLU A 294 -8.28 -5.52 -36.74
N ASN A 295 -8.93 -4.37 -36.94
CA ASN A 295 -8.98 -3.66 -38.22
C ASN A 295 -7.83 -2.65 -38.38
N SER A 296 -6.87 -2.63 -37.44
CA SER A 296 -5.80 -1.63 -37.38
C SER A 296 -6.29 -0.20 -37.14
N ASP A 297 -7.46 -0.03 -36.54
CA ASP A 297 -7.99 1.26 -36.11
C ASP A 297 -7.59 1.57 -34.67
N TYR A 298 -7.31 2.84 -34.35
CA TYR A 298 -6.93 3.22 -32.99
C TYR A 298 -8.06 2.98 -31.99
N VAL A 299 -7.73 2.27 -30.91
CA VAL A 299 -8.53 2.19 -29.70
C VAL A 299 -8.05 3.26 -28.72
N ALA A 300 -6.74 3.42 -28.58
CA ALA A 300 -6.13 4.45 -27.77
C ALA A 300 -4.70 4.76 -28.22
N ARG A 301 -4.20 5.94 -27.86
CA ARG A 301 -2.81 6.35 -28.13
C ARG A 301 -2.28 7.22 -27.00
N ILE A 302 -0.98 7.12 -26.77
CA ILE A 302 -0.24 7.98 -25.84
C ILE A 302 1.09 8.37 -26.48
N SER A 303 1.47 9.64 -26.32
CA SER A 303 2.62 10.21 -27.00
C SER A 303 3.26 11.33 -26.19
N MET A 304 4.53 11.56 -26.48
CA MET A 304 5.24 12.76 -26.09
C MET A 304 5.59 13.56 -27.35
N ASN A 305 5.28 14.85 -27.34
CA ASN A 305 5.37 15.71 -28.51
C ASN A 305 6.15 16.98 -28.21
N ASP A 306 7.08 17.36 -29.06
CA ASP A 306 7.58 18.74 -29.15
C ASP A 306 7.05 19.37 -30.44
N VAL A 307 6.17 20.36 -30.28
CA VAL A 307 5.39 20.97 -31.39
C VAL A 307 5.50 22.49 -31.43
N HIS A 308 6.40 23.07 -30.63
CA HIS A 308 6.56 24.51 -30.55
C HIS A 308 7.77 24.95 -31.35
N TRP A 309 7.55 25.75 -32.41
CA TRP A 309 8.61 26.24 -33.31
C TRP A 309 9.43 27.43 -32.77
N GLN A 310 9.06 27.97 -31.62
CA GLN A 310 9.71 29.12 -30.96
C GLN A 310 10.21 28.81 -29.55
N ALA A 311 9.97 27.59 -29.05
CA ALA A 311 10.30 27.20 -27.69
C ALA A 311 10.42 25.69 -27.60
N GLU A 312 11.40 25.19 -26.84
CA GLU A 312 11.45 23.78 -26.46
C GLU A 312 10.33 23.55 -25.44
N GLN A 313 9.22 22.94 -25.85
CA GLN A 313 8.08 22.68 -24.98
C GLN A 313 7.45 21.35 -25.34
N ASN A 314 7.95 20.31 -24.66
CA ASN A 314 7.38 18.99 -24.71
C ASN A 314 5.98 18.97 -24.08
N THR A 315 5.06 18.25 -24.71
CA THR A 315 3.66 18.11 -24.33
C THR A 315 3.28 16.64 -24.32
N GLY A 316 2.76 16.18 -23.19
CA GLY A 316 2.20 14.84 -23.07
C GLY A 316 0.81 14.82 -23.70
N PHE A 317 0.52 13.78 -24.48
CA PHE A 317 -0.77 13.64 -25.14
C PHE A 317 -1.28 12.20 -25.06
N ALA A 318 -2.49 12.00 -24.55
CA ALA A 318 -3.18 10.72 -24.50
C ALA A 318 -4.62 10.88 -24.99
N LYS A 319 -5.04 10.03 -25.93
CA LYS A 319 -6.38 10.08 -26.54
C LYS A 319 -6.94 8.66 -26.71
N LEU A 320 -8.24 8.52 -26.47
CA LEU A 320 -9.06 7.34 -26.75
C LEU A 320 -9.87 7.54 -28.03
N GLY A 321 -10.20 6.43 -28.69
CA GLY A 321 -11.00 6.40 -29.90
C GLY A 321 -10.26 6.83 -31.15
N ASN A 322 -10.97 6.77 -32.27
CA ASN A 322 -10.45 7.10 -33.61
C ASN A 322 -11.41 8.04 -34.36
N LYS A 323 -10.93 8.60 -35.47
CA LYS A 323 -11.71 9.53 -36.30
C LYS A 323 -12.96 8.89 -36.94
N LYS A 324 -13.00 7.56 -37.09
CA LYS A 324 -14.14 6.83 -37.66
C LYS A 324 -15.32 6.74 -36.69
N LYS A 325 -15.05 6.83 -35.38
CA LYS A 325 -16.04 6.83 -34.29
C LYS A 325 -15.92 8.12 -33.46
N PRO A 326 -16.37 9.28 -33.97
CA PRO A 326 -16.19 10.56 -33.27
C PRO A 326 -16.84 10.62 -31.88
N VAL A 327 -17.89 9.84 -31.65
CA VAL A 327 -18.56 9.73 -30.34
C VAL A 327 -17.66 9.06 -29.27
N SER A 328 -16.71 8.23 -29.70
CA SER A 328 -15.74 7.55 -28.83
C SER A 328 -14.51 8.42 -28.53
N GLU A 329 -14.29 9.51 -29.28
CA GLU A 329 -13.08 10.31 -29.12
C GLU A 329 -13.04 11.05 -27.79
N ARG A 330 -11.99 10.79 -27.01
CA ARG A 330 -11.75 11.46 -25.73
C ARG A 330 -10.28 11.74 -25.53
N VAL A 331 -9.93 13.00 -25.29
CA VAL A 331 -8.57 13.38 -24.87
C VAL A 331 -8.48 13.25 -23.34
N LEU A 332 -7.52 12.48 -22.85
CA LEU A 332 -7.25 12.30 -21.42
C LEU A 332 -6.16 13.26 -20.93
N ILE A 333 -5.09 13.41 -21.72
CA ILE A 333 -3.95 14.28 -21.40
C ILE A 333 -3.63 15.08 -22.66
N ASN A 334 -3.42 16.39 -22.51
CA ASN A 334 -2.90 17.26 -23.56
C ASN A 334 -2.31 18.53 -22.91
N GLU A 335 -1.15 18.40 -22.30
CA GLU A 335 -0.56 19.47 -21.48
C GLU A 335 0.97 19.36 -21.35
N PRO A 336 1.66 20.49 -21.07
CA PRO A 336 3.11 20.52 -20.86
C PRO A 336 3.54 20.13 -19.43
N GLY A 337 2.60 19.78 -18.54
CA GLY A 337 2.85 19.49 -17.12
C GLY A 337 2.58 20.70 -16.21
N ASP A 338 3.15 20.71 -15.00
CA ASP A 338 2.95 21.79 -14.00
C ASP A 338 3.52 23.13 -14.48
N HIS A 339 4.59 23.06 -15.27
CA HIS A 339 5.23 24.19 -15.91
C HIS A 339 5.42 23.90 -17.40
N PRO A 340 5.48 24.93 -18.26
CA PRO A 340 5.67 24.74 -19.70
C PRO A 340 6.93 23.94 -20.10
N THR A 341 7.89 23.79 -19.19
CA THR A 341 9.16 23.08 -19.40
C THR A 341 9.28 21.77 -18.62
N THR A 342 8.23 21.33 -17.91
CA THR A 342 8.27 20.13 -17.05
C THR A 342 8.74 18.90 -17.85
N TRP A 343 8.20 18.73 -19.05
CA TRP A 343 8.54 17.62 -19.93
C TRP A 343 9.79 17.82 -20.79
N ASN A 344 10.48 18.97 -20.74
CA ASN A 344 11.65 19.20 -21.59
C ASN A 344 12.76 18.18 -21.35
N GLN A 345 13.56 17.89 -22.37
CA GLN A 345 14.59 16.84 -22.32
C GLN A 345 14.00 15.49 -21.89
N TYR A 346 12.82 15.15 -22.42
CA TYR A 346 12.03 14.03 -21.93
C TYR A 346 12.77 12.70 -22.11
N ARG A 347 12.91 11.97 -21.02
CA ARG A 347 13.06 10.52 -21.00
C ARG A 347 12.19 10.01 -19.88
N GLY A 348 11.30 9.08 -20.17
CA GLY A 348 10.28 8.74 -19.20
C GLY A 348 9.38 7.60 -19.60
N ARG A 349 8.39 7.34 -18.74
CA ARG A 349 7.41 6.28 -18.90
C ARG A 349 6.12 6.86 -19.47
N LEU A 350 5.64 6.23 -20.52
CA LEU A 350 4.25 6.32 -20.96
C LEU A 350 3.52 5.07 -20.50
N TRP A 351 2.37 5.23 -19.87
CA TRP A 351 1.58 4.12 -19.36
C TRP A 351 0.10 4.37 -19.61
N LEU A 352 -0.59 3.32 -20.04
CA LEU A 352 -2.00 3.38 -20.39
C LEU A 352 -2.66 2.05 -20.02
N ALA A 353 -3.79 2.09 -19.32
CA ALA A 353 -4.51 0.90 -18.94
C ALA A 353 -6.02 1.04 -19.13
N ARG A 354 -6.66 -0.11 -19.39
CA ARG A 354 -8.10 -0.29 -19.28
C ARG A 354 -8.39 -1.47 -18.35
N THR A 355 -9.25 -1.25 -17.36
CA THR A 355 -9.84 -2.30 -16.52
C THR A 355 -11.35 -2.08 -16.41
N GLY A 356 -12.14 -2.94 -17.05
CA GLY A 356 -13.57 -2.74 -17.23
C GLY A 356 -13.84 -1.52 -18.11
N ASN A 357 -14.64 -0.59 -17.59
CA ASN A 357 -14.91 0.70 -18.22
C ASN A 357 -13.99 1.82 -17.71
N ARG A 358 -13.04 1.51 -16.82
CA ARG A 358 -12.10 2.49 -16.27
C ARG A 358 -10.83 2.55 -17.11
N TRP A 359 -10.53 3.76 -17.59
CA TRP A 359 -9.35 4.11 -18.34
C TRP A 359 -8.39 4.92 -17.48
N GLU A 360 -7.10 4.62 -17.59
CA GLU A 360 -6.06 5.29 -16.84
C GLU A 360 -4.90 5.63 -17.77
N ALA A 361 -4.43 6.88 -17.72
CA ALA A 361 -3.27 7.35 -18.47
C ALA A 361 -2.26 7.96 -17.51
N TYR A 362 -1.00 7.57 -17.67
CA TYR A 362 0.10 8.01 -16.83
C TYR A 362 1.31 8.39 -17.69
N ILE A 363 1.88 9.56 -17.41
CA ILE A 363 3.12 10.04 -18.02
C ILE A 363 4.05 10.42 -16.87
N SER A 364 5.25 9.87 -16.85
CA SER A 364 6.30 10.30 -15.91
C SER A 364 7.57 10.64 -16.64
N LYS A 365 8.35 11.56 -16.09
CA LYS A 365 9.73 11.85 -16.50
C LYS A 365 10.67 11.23 -15.49
N PHE A 366 11.72 10.57 -15.95
CA PHE A 366 12.70 9.98 -15.07
C PHE A 366 13.71 11.01 -14.57
N LEU A 367 14.17 10.83 -13.32
CA LEU A 367 15.36 11.49 -12.81
C LEU A 367 16.57 11.13 -13.70
N TRP A 368 17.46 12.11 -13.91
CA TRP A 368 18.60 11.97 -14.82
C TRP A 368 19.42 10.70 -14.52
N ASN A 369 19.67 9.89 -15.56
CA ASN A 369 20.38 8.60 -15.48
C ASN A 369 19.79 7.58 -14.50
N THR A 370 18.49 7.66 -14.20
CA THR A 370 17.77 6.64 -13.42
C THR A 370 16.47 6.25 -14.11
N GLU A 371 15.79 5.24 -13.58
CA GLU A 371 14.40 4.88 -13.94
C GLU A 371 13.41 5.23 -12.81
N LYS A 372 13.78 6.19 -11.96
CA LYS A 372 12.92 6.70 -10.89
C LYS A 372 12.10 7.87 -11.41
N ASP A 373 10.80 7.84 -11.17
CA ASP A 373 9.87 8.90 -11.57
C ASP A 373 10.15 10.19 -10.78
N ASP A 374 10.21 11.32 -11.48
CA ASP A 374 10.44 12.67 -10.94
C ASP A 374 9.16 13.50 -11.01
N SER A 375 8.81 13.96 -12.21
CA SER A 375 7.54 14.64 -12.50
C SER A 375 6.55 13.65 -13.11
N GLU A 376 5.30 13.69 -12.65
CA GLU A 376 4.27 12.74 -13.06
C GLU A 376 2.91 13.39 -13.35
N ARG A 377 2.17 12.73 -14.23
CA ARG A 377 0.76 13.02 -14.53
C ARG A 377 -0.04 11.75 -14.59
N PHE A 378 -1.13 11.73 -13.84
CA PHE A 378 -2.05 10.61 -13.76
C PHE A 378 -3.48 11.10 -13.97
N VAL A 379 -4.16 10.51 -14.94
CA VAL A 379 -5.57 10.79 -15.25
C VAL A 379 -6.34 9.49 -15.24
N VAL A 380 -7.50 9.51 -14.57
CA VAL A 380 -8.47 8.42 -14.54
C VAL A 380 -9.77 8.92 -15.15
N TRP A 381 -10.37 8.10 -16.01
CA TRP A 381 -11.68 8.38 -16.59
C TRP A 381 -12.51 7.10 -16.64
N GLU A 382 -13.79 7.19 -16.28
CA GLU A 382 -14.74 6.09 -16.36
C GLU A 382 -15.66 6.29 -17.57
N ASP A 383 -15.73 5.27 -18.42
CA ASP A 383 -16.61 5.25 -19.58
C ASP A 383 -18.01 4.79 -19.19
N GLU A 384 -18.83 5.70 -18.70
CA GLU A 384 -20.21 5.41 -18.24
C GLU A 384 -21.10 4.81 -19.35
N ASN A 385 -20.85 5.18 -20.60
CA ASN A 385 -21.66 4.77 -21.75
C ASN A 385 -21.07 3.56 -22.50
N ASN A 386 -19.93 3.03 -22.05
CA ASN A 386 -19.23 1.91 -22.68
C ASN A 386 -18.95 2.11 -24.19
N VAL A 387 -18.67 3.35 -24.61
CA VAL A 387 -18.41 3.70 -26.01
C VAL A 387 -16.99 3.37 -26.48
N ASN A 388 -16.04 3.18 -25.55
CA ASN A 388 -14.63 2.87 -25.75
C ASN A 388 -14.29 1.43 -25.28
N MET A 389 -15.07 0.46 -25.75
CA MET A 389 -14.93 -0.96 -25.37
C MET A 389 -14.29 -1.85 -26.45
N ASP A 390 -13.81 -1.27 -27.55
CA ASP A 390 -13.13 -2.01 -28.61
C ASP A 390 -11.89 -2.74 -28.07
N LYS A 391 -11.68 -3.99 -28.50
CA LYS A 391 -10.55 -4.82 -28.04
C LYS A 391 -9.26 -4.45 -28.77
N VAL A 392 -8.14 -4.54 -28.07
CA VAL A 392 -6.81 -4.21 -28.63
C VAL A 392 -6.14 -5.47 -29.14
N ALA A 393 -5.85 -5.54 -30.44
CA ALA A 393 -5.21 -6.67 -31.09
C ALA A 393 -3.73 -6.42 -31.43
N GLN A 394 -3.37 -5.15 -31.68
CA GLN A 394 -2.05 -4.78 -32.19
C GLN A 394 -1.51 -3.57 -31.43
N VAL A 395 -0.19 -3.45 -31.44
CA VAL A 395 0.51 -2.25 -30.98
C VAL A 395 1.26 -1.62 -32.15
N GLN A 396 1.19 -0.31 -32.26
CA GLN A 396 1.92 0.50 -33.22
C GLN A 396 2.88 1.42 -32.48
N ILE A 397 4.10 1.51 -32.99
CA ILE A 397 5.11 2.46 -32.55
C ILE A 397 5.37 3.46 -33.68
N SER A 398 5.56 4.72 -33.32
CA SER A 398 5.93 5.74 -34.29
C SER A 398 6.89 6.76 -33.71
N ILE A 399 7.87 7.15 -34.54
CA ILE A 399 8.75 8.28 -34.31
C ILE A 399 8.63 9.17 -35.54
N SER A 400 8.29 10.44 -35.36
CA SER A 400 7.91 11.32 -36.47
C SER A 400 8.38 12.75 -36.29
N GLN A 401 8.62 13.42 -37.42
CA GLN A 401 8.84 14.85 -37.50
C GLN A 401 7.60 15.55 -38.07
N PHE A 402 7.55 16.87 -37.91
CA PHE A 402 6.48 17.69 -38.45
C PHE A 402 6.98 18.52 -39.63
N SER A 403 6.50 18.21 -40.83
CA SER A 403 6.85 18.88 -42.09
C SER A 403 8.37 18.95 -42.34
N ASP A 404 8.86 20.04 -42.91
CA ASP A 404 10.26 20.30 -43.22
C ASP A 404 11.05 20.91 -42.05
N ASN A 405 10.48 20.93 -40.85
CA ASN A 405 11.15 21.46 -39.66
C ASN A 405 12.32 20.56 -39.23
N MET A 406 13.26 21.14 -38.49
CA MET A 406 14.36 20.37 -37.92
C MET A 406 13.76 19.34 -36.94
N PHE A 407 14.19 18.08 -37.02
CA PHE A 407 13.65 17.04 -36.15
C PHE A 407 14.42 16.99 -34.82
N CYS A 408 13.76 16.55 -33.75
CA CYS A 408 14.39 16.36 -32.43
C CYS A 408 15.61 15.43 -32.54
N THR A 409 16.72 15.83 -31.92
CA THR A 409 18.02 15.15 -32.05
C THR A 409 18.07 13.77 -31.42
N ASP A 410 17.28 13.50 -30.38
CA ASP A 410 17.26 12.20 -29.69
C ASP A 410 15.79 11.78 -29.44
N MET A 411 15.25 11.01 -30.38
CA MET A 411 13.97 10.33 -30.27
C MET A 411 14.18 8.82 -30.23
N SER A 412 13.63 8.17 -29.21
CA SER A 412 13.84 6.74 -28.98
C SER A 412 12.67 6.07 -28.29
N ILE A 413 12.56 4.76 -28.51
CA ILE A 413 11.71 3.85 -27.74
C ILE A 413 12.65 2.78 -27.16
N ASP A 414 12.73 2.72 -25.84
CA ASP A 414 13.73 1.92 -25.12
C ASP A 414 13.15 0.56 -24.67
N ASP A 415 11.87 0.50 -24.30
CA ASP A 415 11.22 -0.71 -23.78
C ASP A 415 9.71 -0.61 -24.01
N LEU A 416 9.07 -1.75 -24.32
CA LEU A 416 7.61 -1.86 -24.42
C LEU A 416 7.12 -3.14 -23.77
N LYS A 417 6.17 -3.02 -22.86
CA LYS A 417 5.53 -4.13 -22.17
C LYS A 417 4.02 -3.99 -22.25
N ILE A 418 3.34 -5.12 -22.49
CA ILE A 418 1.89 -5.21 -22.46
C ILE A 418 1.49 -6.40 -21.59
N TRP A 419 0.59 -6.14 -20.65
CA TRP A 419 -0.03 -7.15 -19.80
C TRP A 419 -1.51 -7.25 -20.13
N LYS A 420 -2.01 -8.47 -20.22
CA LYS A 420 -3.44 -8.76 -20.18
C LYS A 420 -3.89 -8.70 -18.74
N VAL A 421 -4.93 -7.91 -18.47
CA VAL A 421 -5.56 -7.85 -17.15
C VAL A 421 -6.73 -8.84 -17.16
N ASN A 422 -6.65 -9.87 -16.33
CA ASN A 422 -7.75 -10.82 -16.17
C ASN A 422 -8.70 -10.28 -15.09
N MET A 423 -9.94 -9.91 -15.49
CA MET A 423 -10.97 -9.49 -14.55
C MET A 423 -11.45 -10.67 -13.69
N ASN A 424 -11.94 -10.37 -12.47
CA ASN A 424 -12.57 -11.33 -11.57
C ASN A 424 -13.87 -11.89 -12.19
N THR A 425 -13.75 -12.83 -13.11
CA THR A 425 -14.88 -13.59 -13.63
C THR A 425 -15.13 -14.79 -12.73
N GLN A 426 -16.40 -15.19 -12.58
CA GLN A 426 -16.76 -16.33 -11.73
C GLN A 426 -16.07 -17.63 -12.16
N ASP A 427 -15.65 -17.75 -13.42
CA ASP A 427 -15.10 -18.97 -13.99
C ASP A 427 -13.56 -19.07 -13.89
N ASN A 428 -12.84 -17.94 -13.89
CA ASN A 428 -11.37 -17.90 -13.76
C ASN A 428 -10.94 -16.74 -12.83
N PRO A 429 -11.06 -16.90 -11.50
CA PRO A 429 -10.67 -15.84 -10.58
C PRO A 429 -9.13 -15.70 -10.57
N PRO A 430 -8.61 -14.47 -10.55
CA PRO A 430 -7.17 -14.26 -10.53
C PRO A 430 -6.56 -14.54 -9.15
N TYR A 431 -5.25 -14.75 -9.10
CA TYR A 431 -4.51 -14.80 -7.84
C TYR A 431 -4.69 -13.51 -7.04
N ILE A 432 -4.92 -13.63 -5.73
CA ILE A 432 -5.10 -12.49 -4.82
C ILE A 432 -3.77 -11.97 -4.25
N PHE A 433 -2.73 -12.79 -4.28
CA PHE A 433 -1.35 -12.44 -3.96
C PHE A 433 -0.38 -13.29 -4.80
N ASP A 434 0.74 -12.69 -5.16
CA ASP A 434 1.80 -13.25 -5.99
C ASP A 434 3.04 -13.63 -5.17
N VAL A 435 3.99 -14.34 -5.77
CA VAL A 435 5.23 -14.76 -5.11
C VAL A 435 6.04 -13.54 -4.65
N GLY A 436 6.43 -13.53 -3.38
CA GLY A 436 7.14 -12.42 -2.73
C GLY A 436 6.24 -11.43 -1.99
N ASP A 437 4.92 -11.55 -2.14
CA ASP A 437 3.97 -10.70 -1.41
C ASP A 437 4.00 -10.98 0.10
N LYS A 438 3.84 -9.92 0.88
CA LYS A 438 3.71 -9.99 2.34
C LYS A 438 2.27 -9.72 2.75
N VAL A 439 1.62 -10.75 3.28
CA VAL A 439 0.26 -10.66 3.83
C VAL A 439 0.36 -10.49 5.34
N VAL A 440 -0.30 -9.46 5.88
CA VAL A 440 -0.35 -9.20 7.32
C VAL A 440 -1.81 -9.13 7.76
N ILE A 441 -2.18 -10.00 8.70
CA ILE A 441 -3.48 -10.06 9.36
C ILE A 441 -3.28 -9.56 10.79
N ASP A 442 -3.71 -8.32 11.05
CA ASP A 442 -3.69 -7.68 12.36
C ASP A 442 -5.08 -7.79 13.00
N THR A 443 -5.21 -8.70 13.96
CA THR A 443 -6.49 -8.96 14.63
C THR A 443 -6.81 -7.93 15.71
N GLU A 444 -5.81 -7.19 16.20
CA GLU A 444 -6.02 -6.11 17.17
C GLU A 444 -6.66 -4.90 16.51
N ARG A 445 -6.24 -4.59 15.27
CA ARG A 445 -6.80 -3.50 14.45
C ARG A 445 -7.92 -3.95 13.50
N SER A 446 -8.23 -5.25 13.46
CA SER A 446 -9.17 -5.84 12.49
C SER A 446 -8.84 -5.43 11.04
N LEU A 447 -7.55 -5.55 10.68
CA LEU A 447 -7.02 -5.11 9.41
C LEU A 447 -6.25 -6.24 8.72
N VAL A 448 -6.51 -6.41 7.43
CA VAL A 448 -5.72 -7.26 6.53
C VAL A 448 -5.07 -6.40 5.45
N SER A 449 -3.79 -6.66 5.19
CA SER A 449 -3.03 -5.95 4.16
C SER A 449 -2.14 -6.89 3.35
N ILE A 450 -1.94 -6.54 2.07
CA ILE A 450 -1.03 -7.20 1.14
C ILE A 450 -0.04 -6.12 0.67
N ASN A 451 1.24 -6.30 0.97
CA ASN A 451 2.30 -5.31 0.72
C ASN A 451 1.96 -3.90 1.26
N GLY A 452 1.31 -3.84 2.42
CA GLY A 452 0.88 -2.59 3.06
C GLY A 452 -0.40 -1.96 2.50
N LYS A 453 -0.97 -2.46 1.40
CA LYS A 453 -2.28 -2.03 0.89
C LYS A 453 -3.39 -2.80 1.59
N LYS A 454 -4.45 -2.09 2.02
CA LYS A 454 -5.62 -2.72 2.66
C LYS A 454 -6.31 -3.69 1.69
N ALA A 455 -6.60 -4.90 2.16
CA ALA A 455 -7.22 -5.97 1.38
C ALA A 455 -8.58 -6.43 1.96
N ILE A 456 -9.22 -5.57 2.76
CA ILE A 456 -10.47 -5.89 3.47
C ILE A 456 -11.63 -6.22 2.52
N ASN A 457 -11.61 -5.69 1.30
CA ASN A 457 -12.59 -5.95 0.25
C ASN A 457 -12.57 -7.40 -0.25
N LEU A 458 -11.50 -8.16 0.03
CA LEU A 458 -11.38 -9.57 -0.32
C LEU A 458 -11.84 -10.50 0.82
N LYS A 459 -12.09 -9.96 2.02
CA LYS A 459 -12.47 -10.75 3.19
C LYS A 459 -13.88 -11.30 3.03
N ASP A 460 -14.08 -12.57 3.36
CA ASP A 460 -15.41 -13.15 3.49
C ASP A 460 -16.16 -12.47 4.65
N ILE A 461 -17.36 -11.95 4.37
CA ILE A 461 -18.20 -11.23 5.32
C ILE A 461 -18.53 -12.09 6.53
N PHE A 462 -18.65 -13.42 6.35
CA PHE A 462 -19.01 -14.35 7.42
C PHE A 462 -17.82 -14.94 8.17
N SER A 463 -16.59 -14.64 7.75
CA SER A 463 -15.38 -15.07 8.45
C SER A 463 -15.04 -14.13 9.60
N ASP A 464 -14.38 -14.61 10.64
CA ASP A 464 -13.96 -13.81 11.80
C ASP A 464 -12.45 -13.75 11.93
N TYR A 465 -11.91 -12.68 12.52
CA TYR A 465 -10.47 -12.60 12.78
C TYR A 465 -10.05 -13.66 13.80
N PRO A 466 -8.92 -14.36 13.59
CA PRO A 466 -8.53 -15.46 14.47
C PRO A 466 -8.11 -14.91 15.83
N VAL A 467 -8.68 -15.45 16.90
CA VAL A 467 -8.31 -15.11 18.28
C VAL A 467 -7.59 -16.30 18.91
N VAL A 468 -6.54 -16.05 19.71
CA VAL A 468 -5.87 -17.10 20.48
C VAL A 468 -6.59 -17.24 21.83
N SER A 469 -7.41 -18.28 21.95
CA SER A 469 -8.12 -18.64 23.19
C SER A 469 -7.16 -19.03 24.30
N LYS A 470 -7.67 -19.26 25.51
CA LYS A 470 -6.85 -19.75 26.63
C LYS A 470 -6.34 -21.16 26.32
N GLU A 471 -5.20 -21.51 26.92
CA GLU A 471 -4.57 -22.83 26.79
C GLU A 471 -4.05 -23.11 25.36
N SER A 472 -4.36 -24.28 24.83
CA SER A 472 -3.81 -24.79 23.58
C SER A 472 -4.67 -24.38 22.39
N ASN A 473 -4.04 -23.73 21.42
CA ASN A 473 -4.65 -23.35 20.14
C ASN A 473 -3.88 -23.99 19.00
N LYS A 474 -4.60 -24.38 17.95
CA LYS A 474 -4.01 -24.90 16.73
C LYS A 474 -4.43 -24.01 15.57
N LEU A 475 -3.51 -23.16 15.14
CA LEU A 475 -3.71 -22.32 13.96
C LEU A 475 -3.31 -23.10 12.72
N GLU A 476 -4.19 -23.14 11.72
CA GLU A 476 -3.91 -23.81 10.45
C GLU A 476 -4.12 -22.83 9.29
N ILE A 477 -3.18 -22.78 8.35
CA ILE A 477 -3.24 -21.94 7.16
C ILE A 477 -3.50 -22.81 5.94
N MET A 478 -4.44 -22.36 5.09
CA MET A 478 -4.69 -22.93 3.77
C MET A 478 -4.58 -21.86 2.67
N PRO A 479 -4.00 -22.18 1.49
CA PRO A 479 -3.42 -23.46 1.14
C PRO A 479 -2.11 -23.73 1.90
N SER A 480 -1.79 -25.01 2.10
CA SER A 480 -0.67 -25.44 2.94
C SER A 480 0.71 -25.07 2.39
N ASP A 481 0.78 -24.80 1.09
CA ASP A 481 1.98 -24.44 0.36
C ASP A 481 2.06 -22.95 0.02
N VAL A 482 1.21 -22.11 0.64
CA VAL A 482 1.18 -20.66 0.41
C VAL A 482 2.55 -20.00 0.65
N GLY A 483 3.31 -20.46 1.65
CA GLY A 483 4.66 -19.97 1.93
C GLY A 483 5.07 -20.07 3.39
N ILE A 484 5.85 -19.09 3.84
CA ILE A 484 6.41 -19.05 5.19
C ILE A 484 5.53 -18.15 6.04
N ALA A 485 5.00 -18.66 7.14
CA ALA A 485 4.14 -17.89 8.03
C ALA A 485 4.66 -17.89 9.47
N LYS A 486 4.38 -16.81 10.19
CA LYS A 486 4.62 -16.68 11.63
C LYS A 486 3.44 -15.99 12.29
N VAL A 487 3.17 -16.38 13.53
CA VAL A 487 2.19 -15.74 14.39
C VAL A 487 2.89 -15.09 15.57
N THR A 488 2.56 -13.83 15.83
CA THR A 488 3.05 -13.06 16.97
C THR A 488 1.89 -12.73 17.89
N TYR A 489 2.00 -13.00 19.17
CA TYR A 489 0.94 -12.74 20.15
C TYR A 489 1.52 -12.33 21.50
N ARG A 490 0.67 -11.72 22.35
CA ARG A 490 1.01 -11.34 23.72
C ARG A 490 0.03 -11.94 24.69
N GLU A 491 0.50 -12.68 25.68
CA GLU A 491 -0.36 -13.23 26.71
C GLU A 491 -1.01 -12.10 27.52
N ARG A 492 -2.32 -12.19 27.73
CA ARG A 492 -3.09 -11.18 28.45
C ARG A 492 -3.51 -11.72 29.81
N TYR A 493 -3.23 -10.95 30.86
CA TYR A 493 -3.55 -11.29 32.24
C TYR A 493 -4.54 -10.29 32.81
N ARG A 494 -5.54 -10.81 33.49
CA ARG A 494 -6.58 -10.03 34.13
C ARG A 494 -6.06 -9.42 35.41
#